data_AF-G3PGM5-F1
#
_entry.id   AF-G3PGM5-F1
#
_cell.length_a   1.000
_cell.length_b   1.000
_cell.length_c   1.000
_cell.angle_alpha   90.00
_cell.angle_beta   90.00
_cell.angle_gamma   90.00
#
_symmetry.space_group_name_H-M   'P 1'
#
loop_
_entity.id
_entity.type
_entity.pdbx_description
1 polymer ?
#
loop_
_entity_poly.entity_id
_entity_poly.type
_entity_poly.pdbx_seq_one_letter_code
_entity_poly.pdbx_strand_id
1 'polypeptide(L)'
;RLSSCDLTTEDLRHLGAACRRGVLSSLRALDVSYNGSVGEDGWSALLAAGGLASLRDVDLSLRPLTSAPCSAWLPALLRALPGLPALNRLAAQRWTAGPRDREQLTHSLRKRGVLLEWDATTSSEATNRESPEE
;
A
#
# COMPACT_ATOMS: atom_id res chain seq x y z
N ARG A 1 2.72 -10.06 -11.37
CA ARG A 1 1.45 -9.33 -11.17
C ARG A 1 0.41 -10.35 -10.75
N LEU A 2 -0.26 -10.12 -9.63
CA LEU A 2 -1.26 -10.99 -9.00
C LEU A 2 -2.51 -10.16 -8.65
N SER A 3 -2.84 -9.17 -9.48
CA SER A 3 -3.97 -8.27 -9.27
C SER A 3 -5.30 -8.95 -9.60
N SER A 4 -6.33 -8.79 -8.75
CA SER A 4 -7.66 -9.38 -8.97
C SER A 4 -7.61 -10.90 -9.21
N CYS A 5 -6.78 -11.60 -8.43
CA CYS A 5 -6.57 -13.05 -8.54
C CYS A 5 -7.28 -13.85 -7.45
N ASP A 6 -8.24 -13.24 -6.75
CA ASP A 6 -8.95 -13.81 -5.61
C ASP A 6 -7.99 -14.40 -4.55
N LEU A 7 -6.88 -13.70 -4.30
CA LEU A 7 -5.89 -14.14 -3.33
C LEU A 7 -6.53 -14.29 -1.95
N THR A 8 -6.13 -15.36 -1.25
CA THR A 8 -6.47 -15.59 0.14
C THR A 8 -5.39 -15.05 1.07
N THR A 9 -5.70 -14.98 2.37
CA THR A 9 -4.71 -14.67 3.41
C THR A 9 -3.50 -15.60 3.36
N GLU A 10 -3.72 -16.89 3.04
CA GLU A 10 -2.65 -17.88 3.00
C GLU A 10 -1.76 -17.72 1.77
N ASP A 11 -2.31 -17.33 0.62
CA ASP A 11 -1.52 -17.04 -0.58
C ASP A 11 -0.53 -15.89 -0.34
N LEU A 12 -0.95 -14.84 0.37
CA LEU A 12 -0.07 -13.73 0.73
C LEU A 12 0.99 -14.12 1.78
N ARG A 13 0.66 -15.02 2.71
CA ARG A 13 1.65 -15.60 3.64
C ARG A 13 2.70 -16.43 2.89
N HIS A 14 2.29 -17.25 1.93
CA HIS A 14 3.20 -18.01 1.08
C HIS A 14 4.09 -17.08 0.23
N LEU A 15 3.51 -16.01 -0.33
CA LEU A 15 4.27 -15.00 -1.05
C LEU A 15 5.31 -14.33 -0.14
N GLY A 16 4.92 -13.96 1.08
CA GLY A 16 5.85 -13.45 2.10
C GLY A 16 6.96 -14.45 2.45
N ALA A 17 6.64 -15.74 2.57
CA ALA A 17 7.65 -16.77 2.79
C ALA A 17 8.64 -16.87 1.61
N ALA A 18 8.17 -16.76 0.37
CA ALA A 18 9.00 -16.74 -0.82
C ALA A 18 9.92 -15.51 -0.87
N CYS A 19 9.41 -14.33 -0.52
CA CYS A 19 10.20 -13.10 -0.37
C CYS A 19 11.34 -13.29 0.65
N ARG A 20 11.00 -13.79 1.84
CA ARG A 20 11.96 -14.02 2.94
C ARG A 20 13.08 -14.99 2.59
N ARG A 21 12.78 -16.00 1.78
CA ARG A 21 13.76 -16.97 1.26
C ARG A 21 14.67 -16.38 0.17
N GLY A 22 14.47 -15.13 -0.24
CA GLY A 22 15.26 -14.46 -1.27
C GLY A 22 14.92 -14.90 -2.71
N VAL A 23 13.90 -15.74 -2.88
CA VAL A 23 13.45 -16.25 -4.20
C VAL A 23 13.00 -15.10 -5.10
N LEU A 24 12.45 -14.04 -4.50
CA LEU A 24 11.96 -12.85 -5.18
C LEU A 24 12.91 -11.64 -5.06
N SER A 25 14.20 -11.87 -4.78
CA SER A 25 15.18 -10.79 -4.55
C SER A 25 15.42 -9.88 -5.75
N SER A 26 15.18 -10.37 -6.98
CA SER A 26 15.26 -9.61 -8.23
C SER A 26 13.93 -8.96 -8.64
N LEU A 27 12.84 -9.19 -7.90
CA LEU A 27 11.52 -8.65 -8.21
C LEU A 27 11.55 -7.12 -8.15
N ARG A 28 11.12 -6.47 -9.24
CA ARG A 28 11.11 -5.00 -9.36
C ARG A 28 9.72 -4.40 -9.20
N ALA A 29 8.68 -5.15 -9.53
CA ALA A 29 7.30 -4.70 -9.40
C ALA A 29 6.45 -5.79 -8.76
N LEU A 30 5.72 -5.42 -7.71
CA LEU A 30 4.75 -6.27 -7.04
C LEU A 30 3.39 -5.59 -7.07
N ASP A 31 2.50 -6.13 -7.88
CA ASP A 31 1.11 -5.71 -7.92
C ASP A 31 0.24 -6.85 -7.41
N VAL A 32 -0.40 -6.61 -6.26
CA VAL A 32 -1.38 -7.48 -5.58
C VAL A 32 -2.70 -6.72 -5.37
N SER A 33 -2.94 -5.68 -6.15
CA SER A 33 -4.14 -4.85 -6.08
C SER A 33 -5.42 -5.66 -6.31
N TYR A 34 -6.54 -5.14 -5.81
CA TYR A 34 -7.88 -5.72 -5.98
C TYR A 34 -8.07 -7.12 -5.36
N ASN A 35 -7.25 -7.48 -4.37
CA ASN A 35 -7.43 -8.68 -3.54
C ASN A 35 -7.94 -8.31 -2.13
N GLY A 36 -9.01 -7.51 -2.06
CA GLY A 36 -9.55 -7.00 -0.80
C GLY A 36 -10.16 -8.06 0.13
N SER A 37 -10.32 -9.31 -0.33
CA SER A 37 -10.71 -10.47 0.47
C SER A 37 -9.62 -10.96 1.42
N VAL A 38 -8.37 -10.56 1.20
CA VAL A 38 -7.24 -10.97 2.03
C VAL A 38 -7.37 -10.32 3.41
N GLY A 39 -7.31 -11.14 4.46
CA GLY A 39 -7.28 -10.68 5.83
C GLY A 39 -6.00 -9.90 6.21
N GLU A 40 -6.11 -9.14 7.28
CA GLU A 40 -5.05 -8.30 7.85
C GLU A 40 -3.70 -8.99 7.98
N ASP A 41 -3.69 -10.23 8.47
CA ASP A 41 -2.48 -11.04 8.64
C ASP A 41 -1.72 -11.30 7.34
N GLY A 42 -2.43 -11.43 6.22
CA GLY A 42 -1.82 -11.71 4.92
C GLY A 42 -1.00 -10.52 4.44
N TRP A 43 -1.59 -9.33 4.51
CA TRP A 43 -0.93 -8.07 4.17
C TRP A 43 0.28 -7.80 5.06
N SER A 44 0.13 -7.98 6.37
CA SER A 44 1.20 -7.83 7.35
C SER A 44 2.36 -8.80 7.11
N ALA A 45 2.06 -10.08 6.82
CA ALA A 45 3.05 -11.10 6.56
C ALA A 45 3.86 -10.82 5.30
N LEU A 46 3.22 -10.37 4.22
CA LEU A 46 3.90 -9.98 2.99
C LEU A 46 4.86 -8.82 3.24
N LEU A 47 4.38 -7.75 3.88
CA LEU A 47 5.14 -6.51 4.04
C LEU A 47 6.25 -6.65 5.09
N ALA A 48 6.11 -7.56 6.06
CA ALA A 48 7.15 -7.90 7.02
C ALA A 48 8.19 -8.91 6.49
N ALA A 49 7.99 -9.50 5.31
CA ALA A 49 8.80 -10.63 4.84
C ALA A 49 10.27 -10.29 4.56
N GLY A 50 10.57 -9.04 4.18
CA GLY A 50 11.89 -8.65 3.70
C GLY A 50 12.28 -9.33 2.38
N GLY A 51 13.56 -9.30 2.04
CA GLY A 51 14.09 -9.98 0.83
C GLY A 51 13.69 -9.34 -0.50
N LEU A 52 13.20 -8.11 -0.47
CA LEU A 52 12.66 -7.35 -1.62
C LEU A 52 13.56 -6.16 -1.97
N ALA A 53 14.87 -6.32 -1.93
CA ALA A 53 15.83 -5.22 -2.07
C ALA A 53 15.77 -4.51 -3.45
N SER A 54 15.39 -5.25 -4.50
CA SER A 54 15.27 -4.71 -5.87
C SER A 54 13.90 -4.13 -6.19
N LEU A 55 12.95 -4.19 -5.24
CA LEU A 55 11.56 -3.81 -5.46
C LEU A 55 11.44 -2.30 -5.60
N ARG A 56 10.85 -1.86 -6.70
CA ARG A 56 10.67 -0.46 -7.09
C ARG A 56 9.21 -0.06 -6.91
N ASP A 57 8.32 -0.82 -7.52
CA ASP A 57 6.91 -0.49 -7.60
C ASP A 57 6.09 -1.50 -6.78
N VAL A 58 5.25 -0.98 -5.89
CA VAL A 58 4.30 -1.79 -5.12
C VAL A 58 2.89 -1.24 -5.28
N ASP A 59 1.94 -2.10 -5.62
CA ASP A 59 0.53 -1.75 -5.68
C ASP A 59 -0.30 -2.67 -4.78
N LEU A 60 -0.91 -2.05 -3.77
CA LEU A 60 -1.77 -2.69 -2.76
C LEU A 60 -3.21 -2.18 -2.85
N SER A 61 -3.56 -1.43 -3.90
CA SER A 61 -4.84 -0.72 -3.99
C SER A 61 -6.05 -1.65 -3.88
N LEU A 62 -7.08 -1.23 -3.16
CA LEU A 62 -8.34 -1.98 -3.11
C LEU A 62 -9.25 -1.59 -4.28
N ARG A 63 -10.32 -2.35 -4.49
CA ARG A 63 -11.30 -2.03 -5.55
C ARG A 63 -11.96 -0.68 -5.23
N PRO A 64 -12.38 0.09 -6.24
CA PRO A 64 -12.98 1.42 -6.03
C PRO A 64 -14.17 1.44 -5.07
N LEU A 65 -14.95 0.36 -4.99
CA LEU A 65 -16.13 0.24 -4.13
C LEU A 65 -15.83 -0.35 -2.74
N THR A 66 -14.57 -0.68 -2.47
CA THR A 66 -14.13 -1.24 -1.19
C THR A 66 -13.24 -0.26 -0.46
N SER A 67 -13.17 -0.36 0.86
CA SER A 67 -12.16 0.30 1.69
C SER A 67 -11.87 -0.54 2.91
N ALA A 68 -10.65 -0.45 3.43
CA ALA A 68 -10.22 -1.16 4.63
C ALA A 68 -9.16 -0.36 5.39
N PRO A 69 -9.05 -0.53 6.72
CA PRO A 69 -8.01 0.14 7.50
C PRO A 69 -6.62 -0.39 7.18
N CYS A 70 -5.63 0.50 7.09
CA CYS A 70 -4.22 0.12 6.91
C CYS A 70 -3.53 -0.28 8.21
N SER A 71 -4.21 -0.21 9.36
CA SER A 71 -3.64 -0.44 10.70
C SER A 71 -2.93 -1.79 10.82
N ALA A 72 -3.43 -2.80 10.10
CA ALA A 72 -2.84 -4.12 10.03
C ALA A 72 -1.41 -4.09 9.48
N TRP A 73 -1.24 -3.52 8.29
CA TRP A 73 -0.01 -3.68 7.53
C TRP A 73 0.94 -2.49 7.58
N LEU A 74 0.45 -1.30 7.95
CA LEU A 74 1.26 -0.09 8.00
C LEU A 74 2.49 -0.22 8.92
N PRO A 75 2.37 -0.74 10.17
CA PRO A 75 3.54 -0.92 11.02
C PRO A 75 4.56 -1.92 10.46
N ALA A 76 4.11 -2.93 9.72
CA ALA A 76 4.98 -3.88 9.04
C ALA A 76 5.74 -3.20 7.89
N LEU A 77 5.03 -2.44 7.05
CA LEU A 77 5.65 -1.68 5.97
C LEU A 77 6.69 -0.68 6.50
N LEU A 78 6.34 0.14 7.51
CA LEU A 78 7.24 1.14 8.07
C LEU A 78 8.55 0.52 8.57
N ARG A 79 8.48 -0.66 9.22
CA ARG A 79 9.67 -1.41 9.65
C ARG A 79 10.45 -1.99 8.49
N ALA A 80 9.80 -2.34 7.38
CA ALA A 80 10.43 -2.91 6.21
C ALA A 80 11.06 -1.86 5.27
N LEU A 81 10.64 -0.59 5.32
CA LEU A 81 11.13 0.47 4.43
C LEU A 81 12.67 0.55 4.34
N PRO A 82 13.46 0.44 5.42
CA PRO A 82 14.92 0.42 5.32
C PRO A 82 15.49 -0.71 4.45
N GLY A 83 14.79 -1.85 4.39
CA GLY A 83 15.15 -3.02 3.58
C GLY A 83 14.62 -2.99 2.14
N LEU A 84 13.97 -1.89 1.72
CA LEU A 84 13.42 -1.70 0.38
C LEU A 84 14.13 -0.55 -0.36
N PRO A 85 15.47 -0.54 -0.48
CA PRO A 85 16.23 0.63 -0.93
C PRO A 85 15.88 1.10 -2.35
N ALA A 86 15.39 0.21 -3.22
CA ALA A 86 15.02 0.54 -4.59
C ALA A 86 13.59 1.07 -4.76
N LEU A 87 12.79 1.11 -3.69
CA LEU A 87 11.37 1.50 -3.76
C LEU A 87 11.25 2.92 -4.30
N ASN A 88 10.44 3.12 -5.34
CA ASN A 88 10.18 4.42 -5.97
C ASN A 88 8.68 4.78 -5.97
N ARG A 89 7.79 3.79 -5.89
CA ARG A 89 6.34 3.98 -5.93
C ARG A 89 5.63 3.00 -4.99
N LEU A 90 4.72 3.53 -4.19
CA LEU A 90 3.73 2.78 -3.43
C LEU A 90 2.33 3.28 -3.77
N ALA A 91 1.50 2.40 -4.29
CA ALA A 91 0.07 2.63 -4.48
C ALA A 91 -0.73 1.90 -3.39
N ALA A 92 -1.53 2.67 -2.66
CA ALA A 92 -2.35 2.23 -1.55
C ALA A 92 -3.69 3.00 -1.53
N GLN A 93 -4.30 3.18 -2.70
CA GLN A 93 -5.63 3.74 -2.84
C GLN A 93 -6.65 2.86 -2.10
N ARG A 94 -7.71 3.50 -1.61
CA ARG A 94 -8.84 2.87 -0.89
C ARG A 94 -8.52 2.34 0.50
N TRP A 95 -7.29 2.50 0.99
CA TRP A 95 -6.97 2.25 2.38
C TRP A 95 -7.32 3.44 3.26
N THR A 96 -7.86 3.17 4.44
CA THR A 96 -8.17 4.20 5.45
C THR A 96 -7.07 4.23 6.52
N ALA A 97 -6.68 5.42 6.94
CA ALA A 97 -5.65 5.65 7.94
C ALA A 97 -6.05 6.84 8.81
N GLY A 98 -5.67 6.80 10.09
CA GLY A 98 -5.75 7.99 10.94
C GLY A 98 -4.80 9.09 10.44
N PRO A 99 -5.00 10.37 10.84
CA PRO A 99 -4.14 11.47 10.43
C PRO A 99 -2.65 11.23 10.75
N ARG A 100 -2.37 10.68 11.93
CA ARG A 100 -1.00 10.36 12.39
C ARG A 100 -0.34 9.30 11.51
N ASP A 101 -1.06 8.22 11.24
CA ASP A 101 -0.59 7.10 10.41
C ASP A 101 -0.29 7.56 8.98
N ARG A 102 -1.19 8.36 8.40
CA ARG A 102 -1.02 8.94 7.07
C ARG A 102 0.18 9.89 7.01
N GLU A 103 0.34 10.75 8.02
CA GLU A 103 1.48 11.68 8.11
C GLU A 103 2.79 10.91 8.25
N GLN A 104 2.85 9.90 9.12
CA GLN A 104 4.03 9.07 9.33
C GLN A 104 4.44 8.33 8.04
N LEU A 105 3.47 7.74 7.32
CA LEU A 105 3.73 7.07 6.05
C LEU A 105 4.27 8.07 5.02
N THR A 106 3.56 9.19 4.84
CA THR A 106 3.93 10.23 3.87
C THR A 106 5.32 10.79 4.16
N HIS A 107 5.63 11.08 5.43
CA HIS A 107 6.94 11.58 5.84
C HIS A 107 8.05 10.56 5.54
N SER A 108 7.83 9.30 5.91
CA SER A 108 8.80 8.21 5.73
C SER A 108 9.10 7.95 4.25
N LEU A 109 8.08 8.02 3.39
CA LEU A 109 8.23 7.85 1.94
C LEU A 109 8.85 9.07 1.28
N ARG A 110 8.43 10.29 1.65
CA ARG A 110 8.99 11.54 1.12
C ARG A 110 10.47 11.68 1.42
N LYS A 111 10.93 11.32 2.62
CA LYS A 111 12.35 11.31 2.99
C LYS A 111 13.20 10.44 2.06
N ARG A 112 12.57 9.44 1.42
CA ARG A 112 13.20 8.46 0.53
C ARG A 112 12.93 8.73 -0.95
N GLY A 113 12.21 9.81 -1.28
CA GLY A 113 11.82 10.13 -2.66
C GLY A 113 10.82 9.14 -3.27
N VAL A 114 10.05 8.42 -2.44
CA VAL A 114 9.06 7.45 -2.91
C VAL A 114 7.74 8.17 -3.21
N LEU A 115 7.22 7.97 -4.42
CA LEU A 115 5.89 8.41 -4.80
C LEU A 115 4.84 7.60 -4.03
N LEU A 116 4.00 8.28 -3.27
CA LEU A 116 2.84 7.70 -2.61
C LEU A 116 1.58 8.05 -3.40
N GLU A 117 0.89 7.03 -3.89
CA GLU A 117 -0.47 7.17 -4.40
C GLU A 117 -1.44 6.72 -3.31
N TRP A 118 -2.09 7.70 -2.70
CA TRP A 118 -3.11 7.50 -1.67
C TRP A 118 -4.34 8.31 -2.07
N ASP A 119 -5.53 7.88 -1.65
CA ASP A 119 -6.75 8.63 -1.90
C ASP A 119 -6.58 10.11 -1.47
N ALA A 120 -6.93 11.01 -2.39
CA ALA A 120 -7.02 12.42 -2.06
C ALA A 120 -7.97 12.56 -0.88
N THR A 121 -7.55 13.25 0.18
CA THR A 121 -8.50 13.76 1.17
C THR A 121 -9.42 14.67 0.38
N THR A 122 -10.63 14.21 0.09
CA THR A 122 -11.66 15.08 -0.46
C THR A 122 -11.91 16.14 0.61
N SER A 123 -11.27 17.30 0.46
CA SER A 123 -11.77 18.53 1.04
C SER A 123 -13.06 18.82 0.29
N SER A 124 -14.15 18.17 0.69
CA SER A 124 -15.49 18.48 0.25
C SER A 124 -15.88 19.81 0.87
N GLU A 125 -15.36 20.91 0.34
CA GLU A 125 -15.85 22.29 0.54
C GLU A 125 -14.99 23.23 -0.31
N ALA A 126 -15.32 23.36 -1.59
CA ALA A 126 -14.91 24.51 -2.39
C ALA A 126 -15.99 24.80 -3.44
N THR A 127 -16.75 25.87 -3.16
CA THR A 127 -17.47 26.72 -4.11
C THR A 127 -18.89 26.29 -4.51
N ASN A 128 -19.84 26.37 -3.58
CA ASN A 128 -21.19 26.85 -3.94
C ASN A 128 -21.21 28.38 -3.73
N ARG A 129 -20.80 29.11 -4.77
CA ARG A 129 -21.13 30.54 -4.93
C ARG A 129 -22.11 30.62 -6.11
N GLU A 130 -23.36 30.29 -5.85
CA GLU A 130 -24.46 30.79 -6.67
C GLU A 130 -24.71 32.24 -6.22
N SER A 131 -24.32 33.19 -7.07
CA SER A 131 -24.88 34.54 -7.02
C SER A 131 -26.34 34.46 -7.49
N PRO A 132 -27.31 35.06 -6.79
CA PRO A 132 -28.57 35.39 -7.42
C PRO A 132 -28.34 36.62 -8.30
N GLU A 133 -28.49 36.44 -9.62
CA GLU A 133 -28.87 37.53 -10.50
C GLU A 133 -30.38 37.77 -10.33
N GLU A 134 -30.73 39.06 -10.33
CA GLU A 134 -32.06 39.72 -10.34
C GLU A 134 -32.75 39.99 -8.98
#